data_AF-A0A418XU05-F1
#
_entry.id   AF-A0A418XU05-F1
#
_cell.length_a   1.000
_cell.length_b   1.000
_cell.length_c   1.000
_cell.angle_alpha   90.00
_cell.angle_beta   90.00
_cell.angle_gamma   90.00
#
_symmetry.space_group_name_H-M   'P 1'
#
loop_
_entity.id
_entity.type
_entity.pdbx_description
1 polymer ?
#
loop_
_entity_poly.entity_id
_entity_poly.type
_entity_poly.pdbx_seq_one_letter_code
_entity_poly.pdbx_strand_id
1 'polypeptide(L)'
;MARHEDVLIALRQIIRATDLYSRKLSKVSGLTSPQLLIMQAIAGKGEMTMGDLASEVSLSQATVTTILDRLEKRELIERKRGETDKRRVYACLTQGGLAIIDQAPTPLQDEFIARFDRLEDWEQSLILSSLQRVAAMMNAEDIDASPVLDLGAIDRAQPTLELSARTAGTEATTHSKADHK
;
A
#
# COMPACT_ATOMS: atom_id res chain seq x y z
N MET A 1 11.85 -11.82 -33.15
CA MET A 1 12.22 -11.59 -31.75
C MET A 1 12.34 -12.93 -31.07
N ALA A 2 13.29 -13.07 -30.16
CA ALA A 2 13.46 -14.32 -29.44
C ALA A 2 12.37 -14.43 -28.37
N ARG A 3 11.81 -15.64 -28.15
CA ARG A 3 10.68 -15.84 -27.22
C ARG A 3 10.93 -15.32 -25.80
N HIS A 4 12.19 -15.27 -25.36
CA HIS A 4 12.56 -14.71 -24.06
C HIS A 4 12.38 -13.18 -23.99
N GLU A 5 12.55 -12.46 -25.10
CA GLU A 5 12.31 -11.01 -25.17
C GLU A 5 10.83 -10.70 -24.94
N ASP A 6 9.93 -11.47 -25.56
CA ASP A 6 8.47 -11.29 -25.40
C ASP A 6 8.04 -11.51 -23.95
N VAL A 7 8.61 -12.52 -23.28
CA VAL A 7 8.36 -12.77 -21.85
C VAL A 7 8.84 -11.60 -20.98
N LEU A 8 10.03 -11.07 -21.23
CA LEU A 8 10.55 -9.91 -20.49
C LEU A 8 9.72 -8.64 -20.74
N ILE A 9 9.20 -8.45 -21.96
CA ILE A 9 8.28 -7.35 -22.29
C ILE A 9 6.99 -7.50 -21.50
N ALA A 10 6.39 -8.70 -21.47
CA ALA A 10 5.16 -8.97 -20.73
C ALA A 10 5.34 -8.73 -19.22
N LEU A 11 6.44 -9.21 -18.62
CA LEU A 11 6.77 -8.96 -17.21
C LEU A 11 6.88 -7.45 -16.93
N ARG A 12 7.57 -6.70 -17.81
CA ARG A 12 7.69 -5.24 -17.66
C ARG A 12 6.35 -4.54 -17.80
N GLN A 13 5.47 -5.01 -18.67
CA GLN A 13 4.11 -4.45 -18.81
C GLN A 13 3.30 -4.65 -17.54
N ILE A 14 3.37 -5.83 -16.91
CA ILE A 14 2.72 -6.13 -15.63
C ILE A 14 3.24 -5.19 -14.53
N ILE A 15 4.56 -5.12 -14.34
CA ILE A 15 5.19 -4.22 -13.33
C ILE A 15 4.75 -2.77 -13.55
N ARG A 16 4.74 -2.29 -14.80
CA ARG A 16 4.31 -0.92 -15.11
C ARG A 16 2.82 -0.69 -14.85
N ALA A 17 1.96 -1.67 -15.11
CA ALA A 17 0.52 -1.56 -14.85
C ALA A 17 0.27 -1.40 -13.35
N THR A 18 0.91 -2.23 -12.52
CA THR A 18 0.87 -2.12 -11.05
C THR A 18 1.35 -0.75 -10.57
N ASP A 19 2.49 -0.30 -11.07
CA ASP A 19 3.09 1.01 -10.74
C ASP A 19 2.19 2.20 -11.10
N LEU A 20 1.51 2.14 -12.24
CA LEU A 20 0.59 3.19 -12.69
C LEU A 20 -0.66 3.21 -11.83
N TYR A 21 -1.19 2.04 -11.46
CA TYR A 21 -2.30 1.94 -10.54
C TYR A 21 -1.95 2.54 -9.17
N SER A 22 -0.81 2.15 -8.59
CA SER A 22 -0.34 2.65 -7.30
C SER A 22 -0.22 4.18 -7.27
N ARG A 23 0.36 4.77 -8.33
CA ARG A 23 0.45 6.23 -8.48
C ARG A 23 -0.92 6.90 -8.61
N LYS A 24 -1.84 6.30 -9.36
CA LYS A 24 -3.21 6.82 -9.52
C LYS A 24 -3.96 6.78 -8.20
N LEU A 25 -3.91 5.65 -7.49
CA LEU A 25 -4.53 5.48 -6.18
C LEU A 25 -4.03 6.54 -5.21
N SER A 26 -2.70 6.66 -5.06
CA SER A 26 -2.08 7.65 -4.19
C SER A 26 -2.47 9.08 -4.56
N LYS A 27 -2.54 9.42 -5.85
CA LYS A 27 -2.94 10.77 -6.30
C LYS A 27 -4.40 11.10 -6.02
N VAL A 28 -5.30 10.12 -6.12
CA VAL A 28 -6.75 10.34 -6.01
C VAL A 28 -7.22 10.28 -4.56
N SER A 29 -6.79 9.29 -3.79
CA SER A 29 -7.28 9.05 -2.41
C SER A 29 -6.22 9.28 -1.33
N GLY A 30 -4.96 9.47 -1.70
CA GLY A 30 -3.85 9.49 -0.76
C GLY A 30 -3.62 8.14 -0.06
N LEU A 31 -4.21 7.04 -0.56
CA LEU A 31 -4.06 5.71 0.01
C LEU A 31 -2.95 4.92 -0.71
N THR A 32 -2.42 3.92 0.00
CA THR A 32 -1.69 2.80 -0.60
C THR A 32 -2.65 1.64 -0.89
N SER A 33 -2.24 0.68 -1.71
CA SER A 33 -3.07 -0.50 -2.03
C SER A 33 -3.43 -1.32 -0.78
N PRO A 34 -2.49 -1.64 0.14
CA PRO A 34 -2.84 -2.31 1.40
C PRO A 34 -3.83 -1.52 2.28
N GLN A 35 -3.73 -0.19 2.31
CA GLN A 35 -4.66 0.66 3.04
C GLN A 35 -6.07 0.58 2.44
N LEU A 36 -6.20 0.67 1.11
CA LEU A 36 -7.47 0.56 0.43
C LEU A 36 -8.13 -0.80 0.71
N LEU A 37 -7.38 -1.90 0.64
CA LEU A 37 -7.92 -3.24 0.87
C LEU A 37 -8.42 -3.45 2.29
N ILE A 38 -7.65 -3.00 3.29
CA ILE A 38 -8.09 -3.04 4.69
C ILE A 38 -9.39 -2.24 4.85
N MET A 39 -9.45 -1.05 4.26
CA MET A 39 -10.64 -0.20 4.33
C MET A 39 -11.85 -0.85 3.63
N GLN A 40 -11.67 -1.46 2.45
CA GLN A 40 -12.74 -2.19 1.75
C GLN A 40 -13.20 -3.43 2.51
N ALA A 41 -12.30 -4.16 3.17
CA ALA A 41 -12.65 -5.28 4.03
C ALA A 41 -13.56 -4.85 5.19
N ILE A 42 -13.22 -3.75 5.86
CA ILE A 42 -14.05 -3.16 6.92
C ILE A 42 -15.39 -2.68 6.36
N ALA A 43 -15.40 -2.05 5.17
CA ALA A 43 -16.64 -1.59 4.54
C ALA A 43 -17.59 -2.75 4.21
N GLY A 44 -17.07 -3.88 3.72
CA GLY A 44 -17.87 -5.02 3.27
C GLY A 44 -18.35 -5.94 4.41
N LYS A 45 -17.54 -6.12 5.46
CA LYS A 45 -17.82 -7.05 6.56
C LYS A 45 -18.21 -6.36 7.88
N GLY A 46 -18.11 -5.04 7.94
CA GLY A 46 -18.38 -4.25 9.14
C GLY A 46 -17.22 -4.25 10.13
N GLU A 47 -17.52 -4.37 11.42
CA GLU A 47 -16.53 -4.33 12.49
C GLU A 47 -15.60 -5.56 12.44
N MET A 48 -14.30 -5.35 12.17
CA MET A 48 -13.32 -6.42 12.06
C MET A 48 -12.20 -6.28 13.09
N THR A 49 -11.74 -7.39 13.67
CA THR A 49 -10.55 -7.37 14.52
C THR A 49 -9.27 -7.38 13.69
N MET A 50 -8.14 -7.07 14.32
CA MET A 50 -6.84 -7.04 13.65
C MET A 50 -6.45 -8.42 13.11
N GLY A 51 -6.84 -9.49 13.82
CA GLY A 51 -6.64 -10.87 13.35
C GLY A 51 -7.48 -11.17 12.12
N ASP A 52 -8.75 -10.75 12.12
CA ASP A 52 -9.64 -10.91 10.96
C ASP A 52 -9.09 -10.17 9.74
N LEU A 53 -8.63 -8.93 9.92
CA LEU A 53 -8.04 -8.12 8.86
C LEU A 53 -6.74 -8.72 8.32
N ALA A 54 -5.83 -9.17 9.20
CA ALA A 54 -4.58 -9.81 8.80
C ALA A 54 -4.83 -11.06 7.94
N SER A 55 -5.82 -11.88 8.30
CA SER A 55 -6.22 -13.03 7.50
C SER A 55 -6.85 -12.60 6.17
N GLU A 56 -7.71 -11.59 6.18
CA GLU A 56 -8.46 -11.15 5.00
C GLU A 56 -7.54 -10.61 3.90
N VAL A 57 -6.61 -9.72 4.27
CA VAL A 57 -5.69 -9.10 3.29
C VAL A 57 -4.37 -9.87 3.15
N SER A 58 -4.26 -11.03 3.80
CA SER A 58 -3.06 -11.88 3.77
C SER A 58 -1.78 -11.08 4.06
N LEU A 59 -1.78 -10.38 5.20
CA LEU A 59 -0.67 -9.61 5.74
C LEU A 59 -0.38 -10.03 7.18
N SER A 60 0.85 -9.78 7.65
CA SER A 60 1.16 -9.98 9.06
C SER A 60 0.33 -9.05 9.96
N GLN A 61 -0.01 -9.50 11.17
CA GLN A 61 -0.72 -8.65 12.14
C GLN A 61 0.06 -7.37 12.50
N ALA A 62 1.39 -7.43 12.50
CA ALA A 62 2.24 -6.26 12.73
C ALA A 62 2.06 -5.22 11.63
N THR A 63 2.06 -5.65 10.37
CA THR A 63 1.81 -4.80 9.20
C THR A 63 0.42 -4.18 9.25
N VAL A 64 -0.61 -4.98 9.53
CA VAL A 64 -1.99 -4.49 9.67
C VAL A 64 -2.09 -3.45 10.78
N THR A 65 -1.45 -3.69 11.93
CA THR A 65 -1.45 -2.73 13.06
C THR A 65 -0.86 -1.40 12.63
N THR A 66 0.30 -1.40 11.97
CA THR A 66 0.94 -0.17 11.47
C THR A 66 0.08 0.55 10.43
N ILE A 67 -0.63 -0.19 9.56
CA ILE A 67 -1.54 0.40 8.59
C ILE A 67 -2.73 1.06 9.31
N LEU A 68 -3.36 0.36 10.24
CA LEU A 68 -4.49 0.88 11.01
C LEU A 68 -4.09 2.12 11.83
N ASP A 69 -2.91 2.14 12.44
CA ASP A 69 -2.42 3.33 13.18
C ASP A 69 -2.31 4.57 12.26
N ARG A 70 -1.86 4.38 11.02
CA ARG A 70 -1.75 5.46 10.04
C ARG A 70 -3.12 5.92 9.53
N LEU A 71 -4.07 4.99 9.37
CA LEU A 71 -5.44 5.31 8.97
C LEU A 71 -6.21 6.01 10.09
N GLU A 72 -6.01 5.62 11.34
CA GLU A 72 -6.60 6.23 12.53
C GLU A 72 -6.05 7.65 12.74
N LYS A 73 -4.73 7.84 12.57
CA LYS A 73 -4.10 9.18 12.60
C LYS A 73 -4.64 10.12 11.50
N ARG A 74 -5.17 9.56 10.42
CA ARG A 74 -5.84 10.30 9.33
C ARG A 74 -7.35 10.43 9.51
N GLU A 75 -7.88 9.98 10.66
CA GLU A 75 -9.31 10.00 10.99
C GLU A 75 -10.18 9.23 9.99
N LEU A 76 -9.61 8.22 9.30
CA LEU A 76 -10.32 7.40 8.31
C LEU A 76 -10.93 6.14 8.94
N ILE A 77 -10.37 5.71 10.06
CA ILE A 77 -10.92 4.63 10.88
C ILE A 77 -10.97 5.08 12.33
N GLU A 78 -11.73 4.34 13.12
CA GLU A 78 -11.73 4.39 14.58
C GLU A 78 -11.66 2.97 15.14
N ARG A 79 -11.04 2.82 16.31
CA ARG A 79 -11.02 1.54 17.04
C ARG A 79 -12.00 1.56 18.19
N LYS A 80 -12.91 0.59 18.21
CA LYS A 80 -13.94 0.41 19.25
C LYS A 80 -13.74 -0.89 20.00
N ARG A 81 -13.91 -0.85 21.33
CA ARG A 81 -13.97 -2.08 22.13
C ARG A 81 -15.32 -2.74 21.92
N GLY A 82 -15.33 -4.06 21.75
CA GLY A 82 -16.56 -4.81 21.57
C GLY A 82 -17.55 -4.62 22.72
N GLU A 83 -18.83 -4.47 22.39
CA GLU A 83 -19.90 -4.40 23.38
C GLU A 83 -20.10 -5.73 24.10
N THR A 84 -19.99 -6.85 23.38
CA THR A 84 -20.18 -8.21 23.92
C THR A 84 -18.91 -8.78 24.57
N ASP A 85 -17.73 -8.56 23.98
CA ASP A 85 -16.44 -8.93 24.56
C ASP A 85 -15.50 -7.72 24.53
N LYS A 86 -15.34 -7.06 25.69
CA LYS A 86 -14.50 -5.87 25.87
C LYS A 86 -13.00 -6.12 25.67
N ARG A 87 -12.59 -7.39 25.56
CA ARG A 87 -11.20 -7.78 25.25
C ARG A 87 -10.91 -7.67 23.76
N ARG A 88 -11.94 -7.69 22.90
CA ARG A 88 -11.79 -7.54 21.46
C ARG A 88 -11.84 -6.05 21.08
N VAL A 89 -10.95 -5.67 20.17
CA VAL A 89 -10.89 -4.36 19.56
C VAL A 89 -11.23 -4.52 18.09
N TYR A 90 -12.18 -3.74 17.62
CA TYR A 90 -12.64 -3.73 16.24
C TYR A 90 -12.25 -2.41 15.57
N ALA A 91 -11.87 -2.49 14.30
CA ALA A 91 -11.69 -1.32 13.45
C ALA A 91 -12.99 -1.06 12.69
N CYS A 92 -13.41 0.20 12.68
CA CYS A 92 -14.60 0.68 11.98
C CYS A 92 -14.21 1.88 11.11
N LEU A 93 -14.86 2.04 9.95
CA LEU A 93 -14.64 3.22 9.10
C LEU A 93 -15.36 4.44 9.68
N THR A 94 -14.72 5.60 9.59
CA THR A 94 -15.40 6.88 9.79
C THR A 94 -16.15 7.30 8.53
N GLN A 95 -16.97 8.35 8.62
CA GLN A 95 -17.56 8.96 7.42
C GLN A 95 -16.50 9.44 6.41
N GLY A 96 -15.39 9.99 6.90
CA GLY A 96 -14.25 10.37 6.06
C GLY A 96 -13.60 9.17 5.39
N GLY A 97 -13.47 8.05 6.10
CA GLY A 97 -13.00 6.78 5.56
C GLY A 97 -13.87 6.28 4.41
N LEU A 98 -15.19 6.25 4.61
CA LEU A 98 -16.15 5.85 3.57
C LEU A 98 -16.06 6.73 2.32
N ALA A 99 -16.04 8.06 2.50
CA ALA A 99 -15.95 9.00 1.39
C ALA A 99 -14.64 8.86 0.58
N ILE A 100 -13.53 8.48 1.22
CA ILE A 100 -12.27 8.22 0.53
C ILE A 100 -12.31 6.92 -0.28
N ILE A 101 -12.96 5.87 0.23
CA ILE A 101 -13.13 4.60 -0.53
C ILE A 101 -13.94 4.85 -1.79
N ASP A 102 -15.03 5.63 -1.69
CA ASP A 102 -15.88 5.96 -2.85
C ASP A 102 -15.14 6.74 -3.95
N GLN A 103 -14.10 7.49 -3.58
CA GLN A 103 -13.25 8.23 -4.52
C GLN A 103 -12.09 7.38 -5.05
N ALA A 104 -11.71 6.30 -4.36
CA ALA A 104 -10.59 5.48 -4.76
C ALA A 104 -10.89 4.76 -6.09
N PRO A 105 -9.90 4.62 -6.99
CA PRO A 105 -10.08 3.77 -8.15
C PRO A 105 -10.36 2.33 -7.73
N THR A 106 -11.13 1.60 -8.55
CA THR A 106 -11.33 0.16 -8.38
C THR A 106 -9.98 -0.56 -8.25
N PRO A 107 -9.79 -1.43 -7.25
CA PRO A 107 -8.57 -2.22 -7.10
C PRO A 107 -8.19 -2.94 -8.39
N LEU A 108 -6.92 -2.81 -8.78
CA LEU A 108 -6.39 -3.52 -9.95
C LEU A 108 -6.61 -5.05 -9.86
N GLN A 109 -6.52 -5.58 -8.64
CA GLN A 109 -6.76 -6.99 -8.35
C GLN A 109 -8.20 -7.43 -8.62
N ASP A 110 -9.21 -6.59 -8.35
CA ASP A 110 -10.61 -6.96 -8.52
C ASP A 110 -10.92 -7.12 -10.02
N GLU A 111 -10.39 -6.20 -10.83
CA GLU A 111 -10.48 -6.29 -12.28
C GLU A 111 -9.73 -7.50 -12.84
N PHE A 112 -8.56 -7.83 -12.26
CA PHE A 112 -7.81 -9.04 -12.63
C PHE A 112 -8.61 -10.31 -12.31
N ILE A 113 -9.08 -10.47 -11.07
CA ILE A 113 -9.85 -11.64 -10.61
C ILE A 113 -11.09 -11.81 -11.49
N ALA A 114 -11.87 -10.74 -11.70
CA ALA A 114 -13.08 -10.81 -12.51
C ALA A 114 -12.83 -11.20 -13.97
N ARG A 115 -11.64 -10.93 -14.53
CA ARG A 115 -11.25 -11.37 -15.88
C ARG A 115 -10.66 -12.78 -15.88
N PHE A 116 -9.90 -13.14 -14.85
CA PHE A 116 -9.29 -14.46 -14.69
C PHE A 116 -10.35 -15.53 -14.47
N ASP A 117 -11.35 -15.27 -13.63
CA ASP A 117 -12.45 -16.19 -13.33
C ASP A 117 -13.39 -16.44 -14.52
N ARG A 118 -13.28 -15.62 -15.59
CA ARG A 118 -14.00 -15.83 -16.85
C ARG A 118 -13.26 -16.74 -17.82
N LEU A 119 -11.99 -17.06 -17.55
CA LEU A 119 -11.22 -18.00 -18.35
C LEU A 119 -11.67 -19.42 -18.02
N GLU A 120 -11.51 -20.31 -18.99
CA GLU A 120 -11.73 -21.74 -18.77
C GLU A 120 -10.75 -22.30 -17.73
N ASP A 121 -11.15 -23.32 -16.97
CA ASP A 121 -10.32 -23.91 -15.90
C ASP A 121 -8.92 -24.35 -16.37
N TRP A 122 -8.84 -24.84 -17.62
CA TRP A 122 -7.57 -25.27 -18.22
C TRP A 122 -6.63 -24.09 -18.49
N GLU A 123 -7.18 -22.92 -18.87
CA GLU A 123 -6.43 -21.72 -19.14
C GLU A 123 -5.95 -21.08 -17.84
N GLN A 124 -6.81 -21.05 -16.81
CA GLN A 124 -6.42 -20.65 -15.46
C GLN A 124 -5.24 -21.49 -14.94
N SER A 125 -5.34 -22.82 -15.09
CA SER A 125 -4.29 -23.76 -14.68
C SER A 125 -2.98 -23.56 -15.46
N LEU A 126 -3.07 -23.26 -16.76
CA LEU A 126 -1.92 -22.97 -17.61
C LEU A 126 -1.21 -21.68 -17.17
N ILE A 127 -1.95 -20.61 -16.91
CA ILE A 127 -1.40 -19.33 -16.45
C ILE A 127 -0.74 -19.51 -15.09
N LEU A 128 -1.42 -20.14 -14.14
CA LEU A 128 -0.89 -20.39 -12.79
C LEU A 128 0.44 -21.15 -12.84
N SER A 129 0.47 -22.30 -13.53
CA SER A 129 1.67 -23.11 -13.65
C SER A 129 2.82 -22.39 -14.37
N SER A 130 2.50 -21.59 -15.38
CA SER A 130 3.49 -20.78 -16.09
C SER A 130 4.09 -19.69 -15.20
N LEU A 131 3.27 -18.97 -14.43
CA LEU A 131 3.72 -17.93 -13.50
C LEU A 131 4.54 -18.51 -12.35
N GLN A 132 4.13 -19.64 -11.78
CA GLN A 132 4.92 -20.34 -10.75
C GLN A 132 6.29 -20.74 -11.28
N ARG A 133 6.37 -21.25 -12.51
CA ARG A 133 7.65 -21.60 -13.15
C ARG A 133 8.53 -20.37 -13.40
N VAL A 134 7.94 -19.23 -13.76
CA VAL A 134 8.68 -17.97 -13.90
C VAL A 134 9.20 -17.50 -12.55
N ALA A 135 8.39 -17.57 -11.48
CA ALA A 135 8.82 -17.22 -10.12
C ALA A 135 10.00 -18.09 -9.65
N ALA A 136 9.93 -19.41 -9.91
CA ALA A 136 11.02 -20.35 -9.65
C ALA A 136 12.31 -19.95 -10.37
N MET A 137 12.23 -19.62 -11.67
CA MET A 137 13.40 -19.16 -12.45
C MET A 137 14.02 -17.86 -11.92
N MET A 138 13.25 -17.06 -11.17
CA MET A 138 13.70 -15.81 -10.56
C MET A 138 14.13 -15.97 -9.10
N ASN A 139 14.15 -17.20 -8.55
CA ASN A 139 14.38 -17.49 -7.12
C ASN A 139 13.44 -16.67 -6.20
N ALA A 140 12.19 -16.49 -6.62
CA ALA A 140 11.21 -15.69 -5.89
C ALA A 140 10.36 -16.52 -4.90
N GLU A 141 10.58 -17.83 -4.82
CA GLU A 141 9.77 -18.75 -3.99
C GLU A 141 9.86 -18.44 -2.49
N ASP A 142 11.01 -17.93 -2.04
CA ASP A 142 11.25 -17.58 -0.63
C ASP A 142 10.90 -16.11 -0.30
N ILE A 143 10.39 -15.34 -1.27
CA ILE A 143 9.98 -13.95 -1.04
C ILE A 143 8.56 -13.97 -0.46
N ASP A 144 8.41 -13.58 0.80
CA ASP A 144 7.11 -13.38 1.44
C ASP A 144 6.27 -12.37 0.62
N ALA A 145 5.23 -12.88 -0.04
CA ALA A 145 4.41 -12.12 -0.96
C ALA A 145 2.94 -12.25 -0.56
N SER A 146 2.32 -11.10 -0.30
CA SER A 146 0.86 -11.01 -0.22
C SER A 146 0.24 -11.35 -1.58
N PRO A 147 -0.95 -11.99 -1.64
CA PRO A 147 -1.70 -12.22 -2.88
C PRO A 147 -2.16 -10.93 -3.58
N VAL A 148 -1.89 -9.78 -2.99
CA VAL A 148 -2.21 -8.46 -3.52
C VAL A 148 -1.16 -8.03 -4.56
N LEU A 149 -1.61 -7.68 -5.77
CA LEU A 149 -0.75 -7.30 -6.89
C LEU A 149 0.12 -6.05 -6.64
N ASP A 150 -0.21 -5.25 -5.62
CA ASP A 150 0.53 -4.06 -5.23
C ASP A 150 0.77 -4.01 -3.71
N LEU A 151 2.00 -4.33 -3.30
CA LEU A 151 2.53 -3.95 -2.00
C LEU A 151 3.42 -2.71 -2.15
N GLY A 152 2.90 -1.65 -2.77
CA GLY A 152 3.55 -0.35 -2.79
C GLY A 152 4.05 0.00 -1.38
N ALA A 153 5.26 0.56 -1.33
CA ALA A 153 6.08 0.78 -0.12
C ALA A 153 5.27 0.86 1.19
N ILE A 154 5.22 -0.27 1.91
CA ILE A 154 4.68 -0.35 3.28
C ILE A 154 5.42 0.64 4.21
N ASP A 155 6.60 1.13 3.78
CA ASP A 155 7.53 1.88 4.62
C ASP A 155 8.11 3.17 4.01
N ARG A 156 7.37 3.93 3.19
CA ARG A 156 7.76 5.35 2.98
C ARG A 156 7.23 6.16 4.15
N ALA A 157 8.00 6.22 5.24
CA ALA A 157 8.01 7.41 6.09
C ALA A 157 8.07 8.62 5.13
N GLN A 158 7.08 9.51 5.20
CA GLN A 158 7.19 10.79 4.52
C GLN A 158 8.56 11.37 4.88
N PRO A 159 9.39 11.81 3.92
CA PRO A 159 10.55 12.60 4.29
C PRO A 159 9.96 13.82 4.99
N THR A 160 10.23 13.94 6.29
CA THR A 160 10.05 15.20 6.99
C THR A 160 10.74 16.25 6.13
N LEU A 161 9.97 17.21 5.63
CA LEU A 161 10.51 18.41 5.02
C LEU A 161 11.28 19.14 6.12
N GLU A 162 12.53 18.73 6.36
CA GLU A 162 13.53 19.62 6.92
C GLU A 162 13.87 20.64 5.84
N LEU A 163 12.98 21.63 5.67
CA LEU A 163 13.39 22.92 5.12
C LEU A 163 14.35 23.53 6.14
N SER A 164 15.63 23.25 5.90
CA SER A 164 16.78 24.14 6.06
C SER A 164 16.45 25.57 6.50
N ALA A 165 16.15 25.75 7.79
CA ALA A 165 16.24 27.03 8.48
C ALA A 165 17.71 27.29 8.88
N ARG A 166 18.65 27.29 7.93
CA ARG A 166 20.05 27.70 8.15
C ARG A 166 20.71 28.17 6.86
N THR A 167 20.29 29.32 6.35
CA THR A 167 21.14 30.26 5.57
C THR A 167 20.40 31.58 5.36
N ALA A 168 20.32 32.40 6.41
CA ALA A 168 20.13 33.84 6.29
C ALA A 168 20.68 34.49 7.58
N GLY A 169 21.80 35.20 7.46
CA GLY A 169 22.50 35.79 8.60
C GLY A 169 23.97 36.07 8.29
N THR A 170 24.26 36.79 7.21
CA THR A 170 24.86 38.15 7.28
C THR A 170 26.39 38.13 7.17
N GLU A 171 26.89 38.11 5.93
CA GLU A 171 28.16 38.78 5.63
C GLU A 171 27.86 40.25 5.31
N ALA A 172 28.48 41.15 6.09
CA ALA A 172 29.04 42.45 5.69
C ALA A 172 28.94 43.45 6.85
N THR A 173 29.99 43.58 7.65
CA THR A 173 30.58 44.91 7.86
C THR A 173 32.04 44.79 8.30
N THR A 174 32.89 45.31 7.43
CA THR A 174 34.27 45.71 7.62
C THR A 174 34.45 46.75 8.74
N HIS A 175 35.68 46.78 9.26
CA HIS A 175 36.42 47.96 9.78
C HIS A 175 36.30 48.35 11.28
N SER A 176 37.42 48.09 11.97
CA SER A 176 38.33 49.12 12.53
C SER A 176 38.23 49.52 14.02
N LYS A 177 39.42 49.50 14.65
CA LYS A 177 39.93 50.21 15.84
C LYS A 177 39.64 49.66 17.25
N ALA A 178 40.72 49.23 17.91
CA ALA A 178 41.37 49.88 19.08
C ALA A 178 42.07 48.79 19.92
N ASP A 179 43.41 48.73 19.97
CA ASP A 179 44.25 49.44 20.94
C ASP A 179 43.65 49.47 22.36
N HIS A 180 44.13 48.62 23.26
CA HIS A 180 44.84 49.08 24.47
C HIS A 180 45.42 47.92 25.30
N LYS A 181 46.73 48.05 25.52
CA LYS A 181 47.57 47.56 26.62
C LYS A 181 48.32 46.24 26.46
#